data_AF-A0A522UTI8-F1
#
_entry.id   AF-A0A522UTI8-F1
#
_cell.length_a   1.000
_cell.length_b   1.000
_cell.length_c   1.000
_cell.angle_alpha   90.00
_cell.angle_beta   90.00
_cell.angle_gamma   90.00
#
_symmetry.space_group_name_H-M   'P 1'
#
loop_
_entity.id
_entity.type
_entity.pdbx_description
1 polymer ?
#
loop_
_entity_poly.entity_id
_entity_poly.type
_entity_poly.pdbx_seq_one_letter_code
_entity_poly.pdbx_strand_id
1 'polypeptide(L)'
;MPFMEWNDALSIKVEEIDEQHKILFKHINNLYEAALSDTETQTVGDALSSMVNYTVYHFYTEEEFMQGHAYQGYEEHKKEHLELTEKTIHFFERFQNGETEICDELLLFLKSWLTNHIMITDKKLAAVKVS
;
A
#
# COMPACT_ATOMS: atom_id res chain seq x y z
N MET A 1 -5.71 -19.15 -4.75
CA MET A 1 -6.38 -18.17 -3.88
C MET A 1 -5.49 -16.95 -3.82
N PRO A 2 -6.04 -15.74 -3.87
CA PRO A 2 -5.23 -14.53 -3.78
C PRO A 2 -4.52 -14.46 -2.41
N PHE A 3 -3.37 -13.80 -2.38
CA PHE A 3 -2.58 -13.61 -1.17
C PHE A 3 -3.28 -12.67 -0.17
N MET A 4 -4.01 -11.69 -0.68
CA MET A 4 -4.86 -10.76 0.05
C MET A 4 -6.25 -10.69 -0.59
N GLU A 5 -7.28 -10.73 0.25
CA GLU A 5 -8.67 -10.56 -0.15
C GLU A 5 -9.24 -9.29 0.49
N TRP A 6 -9.80 -8.42 -0.35
CA TRP A 6 -10.59 -7.29 0.14
C TRP A 6 -11.81 -7.82 0.89
N ASN A 7 -12.15 -7.16 2.00
CA ASN A 7 -13.36 -7.43 2.75
C ASN A 7 -14.01 -6.09 3.15
N ASP A 8 -15.33 -6.08 3.29
CA ASP A 8 -16.06 -4.85 3.61
C ASP A 8 -15.77 -4.32 5.03
N ALA A 9 -15.13 -5.10 5.89
CA ALA A 9 -14.67 -4.61 7.17
C ALA A 9 -13.46 -3.67 7.04
N LEU A 10 -12.76 -3.66 5.90
CA LEU A 10 -11.69 -2.71 5.58
C LEU A 10 -12.19 -1.38 5.01
N SER A 11 -13.45 -1.32 4.56
CA SER A 11 -14.04 -0.08 4.03
C SER A 11 -14.02 1.04 5.07
N ILE A 12 -13.50 2.21 4.67
CA ILE A 12 -13.46 3.43 5.48
C ILE A 12 -14.62 4.38 5.14
N LYS A 13 -15.52 4.01 4.22
CA LYS A 13 -16.68 4.80 3.78
C LYS A 13 -16.32 6.11 3.06
N VAL A 14 -15.13 6.16 2.49
CA VAL A 14 -14.72 7.17 1.51
C VAL A 14 -14.51 6.44 0.19
N GLU A 15 -15.46 6.57 -0.74
CA GLU A 15 -15.53 5.73 -1.96
C GLU A 15 -14.23 5.75 -2.77
N GLU A 16 -13.66 6.93 -3.00
CA GLU A 16 -12.40 7.08 -3.73
C GLU A 16 -11.24 6.32 -3.05
N ILE A 17 -11.12 6.45 -1.73
CA ILE A 17 -10.05 5.79 -0.96
C ILE A 17 -10.26 4.27 -0.92
N ASP A 18 -11.50 3.80 -0.70
CA ASP A 18 -11.84 2.37 -0.72
C ASP A 18 -11.50 1.72 -2.08
N GLU A 19 -11.75 2.42 -3.19
CA GLU A 19 -11.36 1.93 -4.53
C GLU A 19 -9.83 1.89 -4.69
N GLN A 20 -9.11 2.88 -4.16
CA GLN A 20 -7.64 2.86 -4.20
C GLN A 20 -7.06 1.73 -3.34
N HIS A 21 -7.62 1.45 -2.16
CA HIS A 21 -7.19 0.30 -1.35
C HIS A 21 -7.40 -1.02 -2.08
N LYS A 22 -8.52 -1.21 -2.78
CA LYS A 22 -8.73 -2.43 -3.60
C LYS A 22 -7.68 -2.57 -4.70
N ILE A 23 -7.25 -1.48 -5.30
CA ILE A 23 -6.19 -1.49 -6.31
C ILE A 23 -4.82 -1.81 -5.67
N LEU A 24 -4.53 -1.32 -4.47
CA LEU A 24 -3.34 -1.74 -3.71
C LEU A 24 -3.33 -3.25 -3.43
N PHE A 25 -4.46 -3.81 -3.01
CA PHE A 25 -4.61 -5.26 -2.82
C PHE A 25 -4.31 -6.02 -4.12
N LYS A 26 -4.79 -5.51 -5.26
CA LYS A 26 -4.48 -6.08 -6.58
C LYS A 26 -2.99 -6.00 -6.90
N HIS A 27 -2.32 -4.89 -6.64
CA HIS A 27 -0.87 -4.77 -6.85
C HIS A 27 -0.06 -5.75 -6.00
N ILE A 28 -0.43 -5.92 -4.72
CA ILE A 28 0.23 -6.88 -3.83
C ILE A 28 0.00 -8.31 -4.32
N ASN A 29 -1.21 -8.65 -4.74
CA ASN A 29 -1.51 -9.96 -5.32
C ASN A 29 -0.72 -10.23 -6.61
N ASN A 30 -0.60 -9.25 -7.50
CA ASN A 30 0.21 -9.37 -8.71
C ASN A 30 1.69 -9.57 -8.40
N LEU A 31 2.23 -8.86 -7.39
CA LEU A 31 3.60 -9.05 -6.94
C LEU A 31 3.81 -10.47 -6.37
N TYR A 32 2.85 -10.98 -5.59
CA TYR A 32 2.88 -12.35 -5.08
C TYR A 32 2.84 -13.38 -6.22
N GLU A 33 1.97 -13.20 -7.21
CA GLU A 33 1.91 -14.09 -8.37
C GLU A 33 3.23 -14.08 -9.15
N ALA A 34 3.80 -12.90 -9.40
CA ALA A 34 5.10 -12.77 -10.06
C ALA A 34 6.25 -13.40 -9.27
N ALA A 35 6.21 -13.34 -7.93
CA ALA A 35 7.23 -13.96 -7.09
C ALA A 35 7.10 -15.50 -7.02
N LEU A 36 5.89 -16.04 -7.17
CA LEU A 36 5.63 -17.49 -7.16
C LEU A 36 5.93 -18.16 -8.50
N SER A 37 5.66 -17.47 -9.60
CA SER A 37 6.02 -18.00 -10.90
C SER A 37 7.53 -18.00 -11.05
N ASP A 38 8.09 -19.02 -11.69
CA ASP A 38 9.50 -19.09 -12.10
C ASP A 38 9.77 -18.08 -13.25
N THR A 39 9.20 -16.89 -13.12
CA THR A 39 9.22 -15.78 -14.06
C THR A 39 10.54 -15.05 -13.97
N GLU A 40 10.91 -14.44 -15.09
CA GLU A 40 12.10 -13.61 -15.19
C GLU A 40 12.09 -12.50 -14.12
N THR A 41 13.26 -12.22 -13.53
CA THR A 41 13.48 -11.17 -12.53
C THR A 41 12.89 -9.82 -12.96
N GLN A 42 12.86 -9.53 -14.26
CA GLN A 42 12.25 -8.33 -14.81
C GLN A 42 10.76 -8.21 -14.47
N THR A 43 9.99 -9.31 -14.55
CA THR A 43 8.55 -9.32 -14.24
C THR A 43 8.29 -8.96 -12.78
N VAL A 44 9.10 -9.49 -11.87
CA VAL A 44 9.02 -9.17 -10.44
C VAL A 44 9.38 -7.70 -10.20
N GLY A 45 10.43 -7.21 -10.87
CA GLY A 45 10.82 -5.79 -10.80
C GLY A 45 9.73 -4.84 -11.30
N ASP A 46 9.05 -5.17 -12.39
CA ASP A 46 7.96 -4.37 -12.95
C ASP A 46 6.72 -4.37 -12.04
N ALA A 47 6.38 -5.53 -11.46
CA ALA A 47 5.30 -5.64 -10.48
C ALA A 47 5.60 -4.85 -9.21
N LEU A 48 6.84 -4.92 -8.72
CA LEU A 48 7.32 -4.17 -7.57
C LEU A 48 7.26 -2.66 -7.81
N SER A 49 7.82 -2.20 -8.93
CA SER A 49 7.77 -0.79 -9.35
C SER A 49 6.33 -0.26 -9.45
N SER A 50 5.43 -1.04 -10.05
CA SER A 50 4.01 -0.69 -10.15
C SER A 50 3.36 -0.55 -8.77
N MET A 51 3.68 -1.45 -7.83
CA MET A 51 3.17 -1.40 -6.46
C MET A 51 3.70 -0.17 -5.70
N VAL A 52 4.99 0.15 -5.81
CA VAL A 52 5.57 1.36 -5.17
C VAL A 52 4.92 2.62 -5.72
N ASN A 53 4.85 2.76 -7.05
CA ASN A 53 4.29 3.95 -7.68
C ASN A 53 2.82 4.17 -7.29
N TYR A 54 2.02 3.09 -7.24
CA TYR A 54 0.63 3.19 -6.86
C TYR A 54 0.45 3.52 -5.37
N THR A 55 1.33 3.03 -4.51
CA THR A 55 1.35 3.37 -3.07
C THR A 55 1.58 4.86 -2.85
N VAL A 56 2.53 5.46 -3.57
CA VAL A 56 2.80 6.92 -3.49
C VAL A 56 1.60 7.73 -4.00
N TYR A 57 0.98 7.30 -5.11
CA TYR A 57 -0.23 7.95 -5.64
C TYR A 57 -1.40 7.90 -4.65
N HIS A 58 -1.59 6.75 -4.00
CA HIS A 58 -2.62 6.57 -3.00
C HIS A 58 -2.41 7.51 -1.81
N PHE A 59 -1.20 7.54 -1.24
CA PHE A 59 -0.86 8.44 -0.14
C PHE A 59 -1.04 9.90 -0.49
N TYR A 60 -0.67 10.31 -1.70
CA TYR A 60 -0.95 11.67 -2.18
C TYR A 60 -2.46 11.98 -2.14
N THR A 61 -3.31 11.05 -2.58
CA THR A 61 -4.77 11.24 -2.55
C THR A 61 -5.28 11.41 -1.12
N GLU A 62 -4.86 10.54 -0.20
CA GLU A 62 -5.27 10.65 1.21
C GLU A 62 -4.77 11.93 1.86
N GLU A 63 -3.54 12.34 1.56
CA GLU A 63 -2.95 13.57 2.09
C GLU A 63 -3.70 14.81 1.60
N GLU A 64 -4.05 14.87 0.32
CA GLU A 64 -4.89 15.94 -0.24
C GLU A 64 -6.29 15.94 0.41
N PHE A 65 -6.88 14.76 0.59
CA PHE A 65 -8.17 14.61 1.30
C PHE A 65 -8.07 15.15 2.73
N MET A 66 -7.03 14.77 3.48
CA MET A 66 -6.80 15.22 4.85
C MET A 66 -6.59 16.73 4.94
N GLN A 67 -5.77 17.30 4.06
CA GLN A 67 -5.49 18.74 4.03
C GLN A 67 -6.72 19.55 3.65
N GLY A 68 -7.47 19.11 2.64
CA GLY A 68 -8.71 19.75 2.19
C GLY A 68 -9.79 19.84 3.29
N HIS A 69 -9.74 18.92 4.25
CA HIS A 69 -10.67 18.88 5.39
C HIS A 69 -10.05 19.30 6.73
N ALA A 70 -8.83 19.85 6.73
CA ALA A 70 -8.10 20.24 7.95
C ALA A 70 -8.06 19.14 9.02
N TYR A 71 -7.79 17.89 8.60
CA TYR A 71 -7.72 16.74 9.48
C TYR A 71 -6.58 16.89 10.52
N GLN A 72 -6.93 16.90 11.80
CA GLN A 72 -5.97 17.15 12.89
C GLN A 72 -4.86 16.11 12.99
N GLY A 73 -5.09 14.88 12.53
CA GLY A 73 -4.13 13.78 12.56
C GLY A 73 -3.18 13.75 11.36
N TYR A 74 -3.20 14.74 10.48
CA TYR A 74 -2.46 14.74 9.20
C TYR A 74 -0.97 14.43 9.37
N GLU A 75 -0.28 15.12 10.29
CA GLU A 75 1.18 14.97 10.46
C GLU A 75 1.58 13.55 10.90
N GLU A 76 0.82 12.95 11.82
CA GLU A 76 1.09 11.58 12.28
C GLU A 76 0.77 10.56 11.18
N HIS A 77 -0.34 10.75 10.46
CA HIS A 77 -0.72 9.87 9.35
C HIS A 77 0.34 9.92 8.23
N LYS A 78 0.74 11.11 7.81
CA LYS A 78 1.79 11.31 6.81
C LYS A 78 3.12 10.69 7.22
N LYS A 79 3.45 10.69 8.52
CA LYS A 79 4.65 10.03 9.02
C LYS A 79 4.61 8.51 8.78
N GLU A 80 3.47 7.86 9.01
CA GLU A 80 3.28 6.44 8.69
C GLU A 80 3.48 6.17 7.18
N HIS A 81 3.00 7.06 6.30
CA HIS A 81 3.21 6.98 4.85
C HIS A 81 4.69 7.08 4.45
N LEU A 82 5.41 8.02 5.06
CA LEU A 82 6.84 8.22 4.82
C LEU A 82 7.63 6.98 5.24
N GLU A 83 7.34 6.44 6.43
CA GLU A 83 7.99 5.22 6.94
C GLU A 83 7.75 4.01 6.02
N LEU A 84 6.54 3.84 5.47
CA LEU A 84 6.30 2.78 4.48
C LEU A 84 7.09 3.04 3.20
N THR A 85 7.07 4.26 2.69
CA THR A 85 7.72 4.62 1.43
C THR A 85 9.22 4.35 1.50
N GLU A 86 9.89 4.79 2.57
CA GLU A 86 11.31 4.53 2.82
C GLU A 86 11.61 3.02 2.86
N LYS A 87 10.78 2.26 3.57
CA LYS A 87 10.97 0.82 3.70
C LYS A 87 10.78 0.08 2.37
N THR A 88 9.77 0.45 1.58
CA THR A 88 9.53 -0.15 0.26
C THR A 88 10.63 0.22 -0.74
N ILE A 89 11.16 1.45 -0.70
CA ILE A 89 12.33 1.84 -1.50
C ILE A 89 13.55 0.99 -1.13
N HIS A 90 13.80 0.78 0.17
CA HIS A 90 14.91 -0.06 0.61
C HIS A 90 14.79 -1.50 0.11
N PHE A 91 13.59 -2.09 0.11
CA PHE A 91 13.35 -3.40 -0.50
C PHE A 91 13.61 -3.38 -2.01
N PHE A 92 13.14 -2.35 -2.72
CA PHE A 92 13.37 -2.21 -4.16
C PHE A 92 14.87 -2.15 -4.50
N GLU A 93 15.66 -1.38 -3.74
CA GLU A 93 17.11 -1.29 -3.93
C GLU A 93 17.80 -2.64 -3.72
N ARG A 94 17.45 -3.37 -2.66
CA ARG A 94 17.97 -4.72 -2.41
C ARG A 94 17.64 -5.70 -3.53
N PHE A 95 16.40 -5.66 -4.03
CA PHE A 95 15.98 -6.48 -5.17
C PHE A 95 16.81 -6.18 -6.42
N GLN A 96 17.02 -4.89 -6.73
CA GLN A 96 17.84 -4.46 -7.86
C GLN A 96 19.32 -4.86 -7.73
N ASN A 97 19.81 -5.07 -6.50
CA ASN A 97 21.16 -5.58 -6.23
C ASN A 97 21.26 -7.12 -6.30
N GLY A 98 20.17 -7.81 -6.64
CA GLY A 98 20.15 -9.26 -6.87
C GLY A 98 19.65 -10.10 -5.69
N GLU A 99 19.20 -9.48 -4.59
CA GLU A 99 18.58 -10.19 -3.46
C GLU A 99 17.12 -10.54 -3.79
N THR A 100 16.90 -11.54 -4.64
CA THR A 100 15.55 -11.92 -5.11
C THR A 100 14.67 -12.58 -4.05
N GLU A 101 15.28 -13.17 -3.02
CA GLU A 101 14.63 -13.89 -1.92
C GLU A 101 13.86 -12.98 -0.95
N ILE A 102 14.01 -11.66 -1.06
CA ILE A 102 13.38 -10.68 -0.17
C ILE A 102 11.89 -10.45 -0.50
N CYS A 103 11.40 -10.98 -1.62
CA CYS A 103 10.02 -10.78 -2.07
C CYS A 103 9.01 -11.30 -1.05
N ASP A 104 9.26 -12.46 -0.45
CA ASP A 104 8.40 -13.04 0.59
C ASP A 104 8.36 -12.16 1.85
N GLU A 105 9.52 -11.64 2.26
CA GLU A 105 9.63 -10.71 3.40
C GLU A 105 8.82 -9.44 3.14
N LEU A 106 8.99 -8.85 1.96
CA LEU A 106 8.27 -7.65 1.54
C LEU A 106 6.76 -7.90 1.50
N LEU A 107 6.30 -9.00 0.90
CA LEU A 107 4.88 -9.32 0.76
C LEU A 107 4.19 -9.50 2.12
N LEU A 108 4.83 -10.22 3.05
CA LEU A 108 4.32 -10.36 4.42
C LEU A 108 4.28 -9.02 5.15
N PHE A 109 5.31 -8.19 4.97
CA PHE A 109 5.36 -6.85 5.53
C PHE A 109 4.23 -5.96 4.98
N LEU A 110 4.07 -5.87 3.65
CA LEU A 110 3.03 -5.08 3.00
C LEU A 110 1.63 -5.51 3.42
N LYS A 111 1.38 -6.83 3.48
CA LYS A 111 0.08 -7.36 3.93
C LYS A 111 -0.24 -6.92 5.36
N SER A 112 0.73 -7.08 6.27
CA SER A 112 0.56 -6.67 7.67
C SER A 112 0.38 -5.16 7.79
N TRP A 113 1.22 -4.38 7.13
CA TRP A 113 1.19 -2.93 7.19
C TRP A 113 -0.13 -2.38 6.64
N LEU A 114 -0.51 -2.76 5.41
CA LEU A 114 -1.69 -2.20 4.74
C LEU A 114 -2.97 -2.53 5.50
N THR A 115 -3.13 -3.77 5.97
CA THR A 115 -4.34 -4.14 6.72
C THR A 115 -4.44 -3.43 8.06
N ASN A 116 -3.33 -3.25 8.78
CA ASN A 116 -3.32 -2.53 10.04
C ASN A 116 -3.54 -1.03 9.85
N HIS A 117 -2.87 -0.43 8.85
CA HIS A 117 -2.98 0.99 8.54
C HIS A 117 -4.42 1.37 8.18
N ILE A 118 -5.05 0.64 7.26
CA ILE A 118 -6.46 0.84 6.92
C ILE A 118 -7.35 0.77 8.18
N MET A 119 -7.17 -0.26 9.00
CA MET A 119 -8.04 -0.53 10.14
C MET A 119 -7.87 0.44 11.31
N ILE A 120 -6.68 1.01 11.50
CA ILE A 120 -6.31 1.79 12.69
C ILE A 120 -6.15 3.27 12.35
N THR A 121 -5.65 3.59 11.17
CA THR A 121 -5.28 4.94 10.73
C THR A 121 -6.34 5.47 9.76
N ASP A 122 -6.50 4.87 8.57
CA ASP A 122 -7.38 5.38 7.51
C ASP A 122 -8.84 5.39 7.93
N LYS A 123 -9.28 4.40 8.72
CA LYS A 123 -10.63 4.38 9.29
C LYS A 123 -11.00 5.62 10.10
N LYS A 124 -10.02 6.35 10.65
CA LYS A 124 -10.28 7.61 11.35
C LYS A 124 -10.72 8.71 10.39
N LEU A 125 -10.38 8.61 9.10
CA LEU A 125 -10.83 9.54 8.05
C LEU A 125 -12.35 9.48 7.84
N ALA A 126 -13.00 8.35 8.17
CA ALA A 126 -14.47 8.23 8.13
C ALA A 126 -15.20 9.24 9.02
N ALA A 127 -14.53 9.75 10.07
CA ALA A 127 -15.08 10.75 10.98
C ALA A 127 -14.93 12.19 10.45
N VAL A 128 -14.20 12.38 9.35
CA VAL A 128 -14.06 13.67 8.68
C VAL A 128 -15.41 14.03 8.05
N LYS A 129 -15.96 15.17 8.46
CA LYS A 129 -17.22 15.65 7.91
C LYS A 129 -16.98 16.18 6.51
N VAL A 130 -17.41 15.42 5.51
CA VAL A 130 -17.54 15.90 4.15
C VAL A 130 -18.80 16.77 4.11
N SER A 131 -18.63 18.08 3.99
CA SER A 131 -19.73 19.08 3.93
C SER A 131 -20.42 19.10 2.58
#